data_AF-A0A151Y1F4-F1
#
_entry.id   AF-A0A151Y1F4-F1
#
_cell.length_a   1.000
_cell.length_b   1.000
_cell.length_c   1.000
_cell.angle_alpha   90.00
_cell.angle_beta   90.00
_cell.angle_gamma   90.00
#
_symmetry.space_group_name_H-M   'P 1'
#
loop_
_entity.id
_entity.type
_entity.pdbx_description
1 polymer ?
#
loop_
_entity_poly.entity_id
_entity_poly.type
_entity_poly.pdbx_seq_one_letter_code
_entity_poly.pdbx_strand_id
1 'polypeptide(L)'
;MQRNNGFTLIELMVTIAVIAIVAMIAAPNMSEAIAKRQIERTTTDFEKALTQARSDAVLSRKQITIHLGTSGKDTPTERYWSIPDDVDLSFNEGVCTGGSWSTSAITALTDIVFLPQGNVSALPTNLEVKLTRDQVDRFIYLTSFGRVASNAKSAFEGSCT
;
A
#
# COMPACT_ATOMS: atom_id res chain seq x y z
N MET A 1 7.58 18.27 65.53
CA MET A 1 7.48 19.58 64.84
C MET A 1 7.54 19.33 63.34
N GLN A 2 6.42 19.39 62.62
CA GLN A 2 6.38 19.23 61.17
C GLN A 2 6.63 20.59 60.51
N ARG A 3 7.66 20.68 59.65
CA ARG A 3 7.95 21.87 58.84
C ARG A 3 7.04 21.83 57.60
N ASN A 4 6.25 22.87 57.41
CA ASN A 4 5.52 23.10 56.16
C ASN A 4 6.52 23.54 55.08
N ASN A 5 6.89 22.64 54.18
CA ASN A 5 7.64 22.96 52.97
C ASN A 5 6.63 23.45 51.90
N GLY A 6 6.40 24.75 51.84
CA GLY A 6 5.59 25.37 50.78
C GLY A 6 6.42 25.64 49.53
N PHE A 7 5.79 25.51 48.36
CA PHE A 7 6.37 25.91 47.06
C PHE A 7 6.63 27.42 47.03
N THR A 8 7.77 27.82 46.48
CA THR A 8 8.05 29.24 46.22
C THR A 8 7.34 29.71 44.95
N LEU A 9 6.97 30.99 44.87
CA LEU A 9 6.37 31.58 43.66
C LEU A 9 7.24 31.37 42.43
N ILE A 10 8.57 31.48 42.58
CA ILE A 10 9.50 31.30 41.46
C ILE A 10 9.54 29.86 40.96
N GLU A 11 9.41 28.87 41.84
CA GLU A 11 9.35 27.46 41.48
C GLU A 11 8.06 27.13 40.71
N LEU A 12 6.94 27.73 41.09
CA LEU A 12 5.69 27.60 40.35
C LEU A 12 5.81 28.21 38.94
N MET A 13 6.44 29.38 38.81
CA MET A 13 6.62 30.02 37.50
C MET A 13 7.52 29.20 36.57
N VAL A 14 8.61 28.64 37.10
CA VAL A 14 9.54 27.81 36.32
C VAL A 14 8.88 26.49 35.90
N THR A 15 8.14 25.83 36.79
CA THR A 15 7.45 24.57 36.46
C THR A 15 6.40 24.76 35.36
N ILE A 16 5.60 25.83 35.41
CA ILE A 16 4.62 26.15 34.35
C ILE A 16 5.35 26.47 33.03
N ALA A 17 6.46 27.22 33.07
CA ALA A 17 7.24 27.53 31.88
C ALA A 17 7.81 26.27 31.21
N VAL A 18 8.33 25.31 31.99
CA VAL A 18 8.86 24.04 31.46
C VAL A 18 7.73 23.17 30.91
N ILE A 19 6.59 23.07 31.61
CA ILE A 19 5.42 22.33 31.13
C ILE A 19 4.91 22.90 29.80
N ALA A 20 4.89 24.23 29.65
CA ALA A 20 4.48 24.88 28.41
C ALA A 20 5.40 24.52 27.22
N ILE A 21 6.72 24.51 27.43
CA ILE A 21 7.69 24.12 26.39
C ILE A 21 7.52 22.65 26.00
N VAL A 22 7.43 21.76 26.99
CA VAL A 22 7.28 20.32 26.75
C VAL A 22 5.95 20.02 26.04
N ALA A 23 4.87 20.69 26.43
CA ALA A 23 3.55 20.52 25.79
C ALA A 23 3.56 20.85 24.30
N MET A 24 4.37 21.82 23.85
CA MET A 24 4.49 22.18 22.43
C MET A 24 5.21 21.11 21.59
N ILE A 25 6.11 20.33 22.18
CA ILE A 25 6.92 19.31 21.48
C ILE A 25 6.25 17.93 21.55
N ALA A 26 5.30 17.74 22.48
CA ALA A 26 4.71 16.44 22.79
C ALA A 26 3.65 15.93 21.80
N ALA A 27 3.28 16.69 20.76
CA ALA A 27 2.30 16.25 19.77
C ALA A 27 2.99 15.65 18.52
N PRO A 28 3.02 14.30 18.37
CA PRO A 28 3.42 13.70 17.11
C PRO A 28 2.36 13.97 16.03
N ASN A 29 2.79 14.14 14.78
CA ASN A 29 1.88 14.24 13.64
C ASN A 29 1.11 12.92 13.43
N MET A 30 -0.04 12.78 14.08
CA MET A 30 -0.86 11.55 14.01
C MET A 30 -1.47 11.33 12.62
N SER A 31 -1.59 12.38 11.80
CA SER A 31 -2.19 12.29 10.46
C SER A 31 -1.37 11.38 9.54
N GLU A 32 -0.04 11.55 9.51
CA GLU A 32 0.85 10.72 8.69
C GLU A 32 0.84 9.25 9.14
N ALA A 33 0.82 9.01 10.46
CA ALA A 33 0.75 7.67 11.01
C ALA A 33 -0.56 6.95 10.67
N ILE A 34 -1.68 7.69 10.59
CA ILE A 34 -2.99 7.15 10.19
C ILE A 34 -2.99 6.85 8.69
N ALA A 35 -2.57 7.80 7.84
CA ALA A 35 -2.48 7.62 6.39
C ALA A 35 -1.64 6.39 6.02
N LYS A 36 -0.47 6.23 6.67
CA LYS A 36 0.39 5.05 6.53
C LYS A 36 -0.35 3.76 6.89
N ARG A 37 -1.08 3.71 8.00
CA ARG A 37 -1.83 2.49 8.39
C ARG A 37 -2.95 2.17 7.40
N GLN A 38 -3.62 3.18 6.87
CA GLN A 38 -4.71 2.99 5.92
C GLN A 38 -4.18 2.46 4.59
N ILE A 39 -3.10 3.02 4.03
CA ILE A 39 -2.54 2.53 2.76
C ILE A 39 -1.97 1.11 2.89
N GLU A 40 -1.39 0.76 4.04
CA GLU A 40 -0.94 -0.61 4.32
C GLU A 40 -2.10 -1.60 4.34
N ARG A 41 -3.24 -1.20 4.93
CA ARG A 41 -4.46 -2.02 4.91
C ARG A 41 -4.96 -2.20 3.49
N THR A 42 -5.11 -1.12 2.72
CA THR A 42 -5.54 -1.20 1.32
C THR A 42 -4.62 -2.07 0.49
N THR A 43 -3.30 -1.94 0.66
CA THR A 43 -2.30 -2.75 -0.04
C THR A 43 -2.45 -4.22 0.32
N THR A 44 -2.53 -4.54 1.62
CA THR A 44 -2.72 -5.91 2.11
C THR A 44 -4.03 -6.52 1.61
N ASP A 45 -5.10 -5.74 1.58
CA ASP A 45 -6.41 -6.21 1.11
C ASP A 45 -6.40 -6.46 -0.40
N PHE A 46 -5.70 -5.64 -1.17
CA PHE A 46 -5.51 -5.88 -2.60
C PHE A 46 -4.65 -7.12 -2.87
N GLU A 47 -3.54 -7.29 -2.16
CA GLU A 47 -2.71 -8.50 -2.25
C GLU A 47 -3.50 -9.78 -1.93
N LYS A 48 -4.35 -9.72 -0.88
CA LYS A 48 -5.25 -10.82 -0.52
C LYS A 48 -6.24 -11.10 -1.64
N ALA A 49 -6.85 -10.06 -2.23
CA ALA A 49 -7.79 -10.23 -3.33
C ALA A 49 -7.14 -10.95 -4.52
N LEU A 50 -5.92 -10.55 -4.90
CA LEU A 50 -5.15 -11.20 -5.97
C LEU A 50 -4.76 -12.65 -5.60
N THR A 51 -4.27 -12.86 -4.38
CA THR A 51 -3.85 -14.19 -3.91
C THR A 51 -5.03 -15.15 -3.79
N GLN A 52 -6.18 -14.65 -3.37
CA GLN A 52 -7.44 -15.39 -3.32
C GLN A 52 -7.92 -15.73 -4.72
N ALA A 53 -7.97 -14.78 -5.65
CA ALA A 53 -8.36 -15.03 -7.04
C ALA A 53 -7.47 -16.10 -7.70
N ARG A 54 -6.15 -16.04 -7.46
CA ARG A 54 -5.20 -17.08 -7.88
C ARG A 54 -5.52 -18.44 -7.26
N SER A 55 -5.75 -18.48 -5.96
CA SER A 55 -6.04 -19.73 -5.25
C SER A 55 -7.34 -20.35 -5.76
N ASP A 56 -8.37 -19.54 -5.95
CA ASP A 56 -9.66 -19.96 -6.50
C ASP A 56 -9.51 -20.53 -7.92
N ALA A 57 -8.63 -19.95 -8.75
CA ALA A 57 -8.35 -20.44 -10.11
C ALA A 57 -7.72 -21.83 -10.10
N VAL A 58 -6.71 -22.02 -9.24
CA VAL A 58 -5.99 -23.29 -9.09
C VAL A 58 -6.91 -24.37 -8.49
N LEU A 59 -7.62 -24.04 -7.41
CA LEU A 59 -8.50 -24.98 -6.69
C LEU A 59 -9.70 -25.39 -7.55
N SER A 60 -10.31 -24.43 -8.25
CA SER A 60 -11.49 -24.69 -9.08
C SER A 60 -11.14 -25.22 -10.47
N ARG A 61 -9.85 -25.21 -10.84
CA ARG A 61 -9.33 -25.51 -12.19
C ARG A 61 -10.06 -24.70 -13.29
N LYS A 62 -10.39 -23.46 -12.97
CA LYS A 62 -11.10 -22.53 -13.87
C LYS A 62 -10.32 -21.23 -13.95
N GLN A 63 -10.51 -20.53 -15.06
CA GLN A 63 -10.06 -19.15 -15.15
C GLN A 63 -10.87 -18.29 -14.18
N ILE A 64 -10.18 -17.44 -13.42
CA ILE A 64 -10.80 -16.45 -12.54
C ILE A 64 -10.37 -15.06 -13.02
N THR A 65 -11.33 -14.19 -13.26
CA THR A 65 -11.09 -12.79 -13.60
C THR A 65 -11.34 -11.94 -12.36
N ILE A 66 -10.38 -11.09 -12.02
CA ILE A 66 -10.58 -10.02 -11.03
C ILE A 66 -10.73 -8.70 -11.76
N HIS A 67 -11.88 -8.06 -11.57
CA HIS A 67 -12.20 -6.74 -12.10
C HIS A 67 -11.72 -5.69 -11.09
N LEU A 68 -10.95 -4.72 -11.57
CA LEU A 68 -10.37 -3.63 -10.79
C LEU A 68 -11.16 -2.35 -11.02
N GLY A 69 -11.44 -1.61 -9.94
CA GLY A 69 -12.10 -0.31 -10.02
C GLY A 69 -13.57 -0.38 -10.45
N THR A 70 -14.17 -1.57 -10.45
CA THR A 70 -15.59 -1.76 -10.74
C THR A 70 -16.28 -2.47 -9.58
N SER A 71 -17.52 -2.09 -9.34
CA SER A 71 -18.36 -2.72 -8.32
C SER A 71 -19.16 -3.87 -8.95
N GLY A 72 -19.12 -5.04 -8.31
CA GLY A 72 -19.86 -6.20 -8.72
C GLY A 72 -20.05 -7.18 -7.57
N LYS A 73 -20.64 -8.34 -7.88
CA LYS A 73 -20.80 -9.43 -6.91
C LYS A 73 -19.89 -10.58 -7.31
N ASP A 74 -19.10 -11.07 -6.38
CA ASP A 74 -18.26 -12.23 -6.60
C ASP A 74 -19.11 -13.43 -7.03
N THR A 75 -18.64 -14.11 -8.07
CA THR A 75 -19.24 -15.35 -8.60
C THR A 75 -18.19 -16.46 -8.55
N PRO A 76 -18.46 -17.69 -8.99
CA PRO A 76 -17.39 -18.70 -9.03
C PRO A 76 -16.20 -18.36 -9.92
N THR A 77 -16.36 -17.47 -10.91
CA THR A 77 -15.29 -17.10 -11.87
C THR A 77 -14.93 -15.62 -11.89
N GLU A 78 -15.76 -14.77 -11.30
CA GLU A 78 -15.54 -13.31 -11.27
C GLU A 78 -15.29 -12.85 -9.85
N ARG A 79 -14.29 -11.98 -9.66
CA ARG A 79 -14.01 -11.27 -8.41
C ARG A 79 -14.03 -9.78 -8.68
N TYR A 80 -14.44 -8.98 -7.70
CA TYR A 80 -14.45 -7.53 -7.82
C TYR A 80 -13.62 -6.90 -6.72
N TRP A 81 -12.71 -6.01 -7.10
CA TRP A 81 -11.96 -5.19 -6.16
C TRP A 81 -12.14 -3.71 -6.49
N SER A 82 -12.83 -3.01 -5.60
CA SER A 82 -13.05 -1.58 -5.69
C SER A 82 -11.86 -0.81 -5.13
N ILE A 83 -11.43 0.22 -5.85
CA ILE A 83 -10.42 1.16 -5.39
C ILE A 83 -11.10 2.10 -4.37
N PRO A 84 -10.56 2.28 -3.15
CA PRO A 84 -11.08 3.27 -2.21
C PRO A 84 -10.98 4.69 -2.78
N ASP A 85 -11.96 5.56 -2.49
CA ASP A 85 -12.06 6.92 -3.05
C ASP A 85 -10.83 7.82 -2.77
N ASP A 86 -10.07 7.51 -1.73
CA ASP A 86 -8.89 8.25 -1.27
C ASP A 86 -7.57 7.54 -1.62
N VAL A 87 -7.59 6.62 -2.58
CA VAL A 87 -6.41 5.90 -3.06
C VAL A 87 -6.32 6.01 -4.57
N ASP A 88 -5.21 6.55 -5.04
CA ASP A 88 -4.87 6.55 -6.46
C ASP A 88 -4.20 5.22 -6.83
N LEU A 89 -4.70 4.59 -7.89
CA LEU A 89 -4.11 3.38 -8.48
C LEU A 89 -3.47 3.73 -9.81
N SER A 90 -2.17 3.49 -9.93
CA SER A 90 -1.42 3.67 -11.18
C SER A 90 -0.64 2.41 -11.54
N PHE A 91 -0.45 2.21 -12.84
CA PHE A 91 0.22 1.05 -13.38
C PHE A 91 1.43 1.52 -14.17
N ASN A 92 2.60 0.96 -13.85
CA ASN A 92 3.85 1.31 -14.49
C ASN A 92 4.52 0.05 -15.00
N GLU A 93 5.16 0.17 -16.16
CA GLU A 93 6.05 -0.84 -16.70
C GLU A 93 7.51 -0.38 -16.52
N GLY A 94 8.38 -1.30 -16.11
CA GLY A 94 9.82 -1.07 -15.99
C GLY A 94 10.60 -1.65 -17.17
N VAL A 95 11.41 -0.81 -17.82
CA VAL A 95 12.37 -1.24 -18.85
C VAL A 95 13.78 -1.09 -18.32
N CYS A 96 14.56 -2.16 -18.34
CA CYS A 96 15.97 -2.14 -17.98
C CYS A 96 16.82 -1.86 -19.22
N THR A 97 17.52 -0.73 -19.25
CA THR A 97 18.45 -0.39 -20.34
C THR A 97 19.80 0.04 -19.76
N GLY A 98 20.88 -0.64 -20.15
CA GLY A 98 22.23 -0.27 -19.74
C GLY A 98 22.47 -0.34 -18.23
N GLY A 99 21.73 -1.20 -17.51
CA GLY A 99 21.85 -1.36 -16.06
C GLY A 99 21.00 -0.41 -15.22
N SER A 100 20.18 0.43 -15.86
CA SER A 100 19.28 1.37 -15.18
C SER A 100 17.82 1.10 -15.55
N TRP A 101 16.94 1.21 -14.57
CA TRP A 101 15.49 1.17 -14.81
C TRP A 101 14.98 2.50 -15.36
N SER A 102 14.08 2.41 -16.34
CA SER A 102 13.19 3.50 -16.76
C SER A 102 11.75 3.02 -16.63
N THR A 103 10.88 3.86 -16.07
CA THR A 103 9.46 3.54 -15.90
C THR A 103 8.60 4.25 -16.93
N SER A 104 7.50 3.63 -17.33
CA SER A 104 6.49 4.25 -18.18
C SER A 104 5.10 3.90 -17.65
N ALA A 105 4.23 4.90 -17.54
CA ALA A 105 2.85 4.68 -17.18
C ALA A 105 2.14 3.91 -18.30
N ILE A 106 1.35 2.91 -17.95
CA ILE A 106 0.53 2.15 -18.88
C ILE A 106 -0.95 2.47 -18.68
N THR A 107 -1.77 2.09 -19.66
CA THR A 107 -3.22 2.14 -19.51
C THR A 107 -3.65 1.33 -18.29
N ALA A 108 -4.54 1.90 -17.49
CA ALA A 108 -5.04 1.24 -16.29
C ALA A 108 -5.63 -0.13 -16.63
N LEU A 109 -5.16 -1.17 -15.95
CA LEU A 109 -5.71 -2.51 -16.09
C LEU A 109 -7.08 -2.53 -15.43
N THR A 110 -8.11 -2.88 -16.20
CA THR A 110 -9.46 -3.12 -15.67
C THR A 110 -9.61 -4.54 -15.16
N ASP A 111 -8.81 -5.47 -15.69
CA ASP A 111 -8.96 -6.89 -15.45
C ASP A 111 -7.60 -7.58 -15.28
N ILE A 112 -7.53 -8.50 -14.33
CA ILE A 112 -6.42 -9.46 -14.20
C ILE A 112 -7.01 -10.86 -14.26
N VAL A 113 -6.45 -11.71 -15.13
CA VAL A 113 -6.99 -13.03 -15.40
C VAL A 113 -6.04 -14.11 -14.91
N PHE A 114 -6.41 -14.80 -13.83
CA PHE A 114 -5.69 -15.97 -13.32
C PHE A 114 -6.15 -17.23 -14.03
N LEU A 115 -5.18 -17.99 -14.56
CA LEU A 115 -5.41 -19.25 -15.25
C LEU A 115 -5.40 -20.43 -14.25
N PRO A 116 -5.96 -21.60 -14.63
CA PRO A 116 -5.99 -22.78 -13.76
C PRO A 116 -4.62 -23.27 -13.26
N GLN A 117 -3.53 -22.91 -13.95
CA GLN A 117 -2.16 -23.25 -13.55
C GLN A 117 -1.56 -22.25 -12.54
N GLY A 118 -2.31 -21.19 -12.18
CA GLY A 118 -1.91 -20.16 -11.24
C GLY A 118 -1.04 -19.05 -11.82
N ASN A 119 -0.78 -19.07 -13.13
CA ASN A 119 -0.18 -17.97 -13.88
C ASN A 119 -1.25 -16.95 -14.32
N VAL A 120 -0.79 -15.80 -14.81
CA VAL A 120 -1.66 -14.69 -15.24
C VAL A 120 -1.62 -14.56 -16.75
N SER A 121 -2.78 -14.35 -17.36
CA SER A 121 -2.90 -14.13 -18.81
C SER A 121 -2.61 -12.66 -19.15
N ALA A 122 -1.86 -12.44 -20.24
CA ALA A 122 -1.64 -11.12 -20.87
C ALA A 122 -1.13 -10.00 -19.92
N LEU A 123 -0.33 -10.35 -18.90
CA LEU A 123 0.28 -9.36 -18.03
C LEU A 123 1.42 -8.61 -18.76
N PRO A 124 1.49 -7.27 -18.67
CA PRO A 124 2.66 -6.50 -19.11
C PRO A 124 3.96 -7.00 -18.45
N THR A 125 5.09 -6.80 -19.12
CA THR A 125 6.39 -7.31 -18.65
C THR A 125 6.90 -6.36 -17.57
N ASN A 126 7.37 -6.85 -16.41
CA ASN A 126 7.80 -5.94 -15.33
C ASN A 126 6.70 -4.93 -14.96
N LEU A 127 5.49 -5.43 -14.71
CA LEU A 127 4.40 -4.62 -14.20
C LEU A 127 4.62 -4.29 -12.72
N GLU A 128 4.46 -3.02 -12.36
CA GLU A 128 4.34 -2.54 -11.00
C GLU A 128 3.00 -1.80 -10.85
N VAL A 129 2.27 -2.15 -9.81
CA VAL A 129 1.04 -1.44 -9.44
C VAL A 129 1.37 -0.55 -8.25
N LYS A 130 1.19 0.76 -8.42
CA LYS A 130 1.45 1.77 -7.40
C LYS A 130 0.12 2.24 -6.80
N LEU A 131 0.01 2.15 -5.48
CA LEU A 131 -1.06 2.71 -4.67
C LEU A 131 -0.54 3.94 -3.95
N THR A 132 -1.21 5.07 -4.10
CA THR A 132 -0.85 6.32 -3.44
C THR A 132 -2.02 6.83 -2.61
N ARG A 133 -1.75 7.18 -1.36
CA ARG A 133 -2.66 7.96 -0.50
C ARG A 133 -1.86 9.07 0.15
N ASP A 134 -2.31 10.30 -0.04
CA ASP A 134 -1.62 11.53 0.38
C ASP A 134 -0.18 11.60 -0.17
N GLN A 135 0.81 11.23 0.65
CA GLN A 135 2.24 11.18 0.28
C GLN A 135 2.88 9.82 0.60
N VAL A 136 2.08 8.80 0.84
CA VAL A 136 2.55 7.46 1.15
C VAL A 136 2.26 6.54 -0.04
N ASP A 137 3.35 6.07 -0.65
CA ASP A 137 3.31 5.13 -1.76
C ASP A 137 3.48 3.69 -1.28
N ARG A 138 2.73 2.77 -1.88
CA ARG A 138 2.93 1.33 -1.75
C ARG A 138 2.90 0.70 -3.14
N PHE A 139 3.68 -0.36 -3.30
CA PHE A 139 3.89 -0.99 -4.58
C PHE A 139 3.52 -2.46 -4.48
N ILE A 140 2.82 -2.97 -5.49
CA ILE A 140 2.49 -4.38 -5.65
C ILE A 140 3.07 -4.87 -6.96
N TYR A 141 3.69 -6.05 -6.88
CA TYR A 141 4.28 -6.75 -8.00
C TYR A 141 3.47 -8.00 -8.27
N LEU A 142 3.04 -8.13 -9.52
CA LEU A 142 2.46 -9.34 -10.03
C LEU A 142 3.37 -9.86 -11.12
N THR A 143 3.85 -11.09 -10.95
CA THR A 143 4.60 -11.76 -12.02
C THR A 143 3.63 -12.47 -12.96
N SER A 144 4.05 -12.72 -14.20
CA SER A 144 3.30 -13.57 -15.14
C SER A 144 3.05 -14.99 -14.59
N PHE A 145 3.87 -15.47 -13.65
CA PHE A 145 3.67 -16.73 -12.92
C PHE A 145 2.65 -16.64 -11.77
N GLY A 146 2.01 -15.48 -11.58
CA GLY A 146 0.98 -15.24 -10.57
C GLY A 146 1.49 -15.05 -9.15
N ARG A 147 2.81 -14.90 -8.94
CA ARG A 147 3.31 -14.45 -7.64
C ARG A 147 2.89 -12.99 -7.42
N VAL A 148 2.24 -12.74 -6.28
CA VAL A 148 1.86 -11.42 -5.77
C VAL A 148 2.78 -11.07 -4.59
N ALA A 149 3.27 -9.85 -4.53
CA ALA A 149 4.02 -9.32 -3.38
C ALA A 149 3.92 -7.80 -3.30
N SER A 150 3.94 -7.24 -2.10
CA SER A 150 3.95 -5.81 -1.84
C SER A 150 5.30 -5.37 -1.28
N ASN A 151 5.68 -4.13 -1.60
CA ASN A 151 6.83 -3.47 -1.02
C ASN A 151 6.54 -2.00 -0.71
N ALA A 152 7.31 -1.45 0.22
CA ALA A 152 7.29 -0.02 0.55
C ALA A 152 8.07 0.84 -0.46
N LYS A 153 8.84 0.23 -1.36
CA LYS A 153 9.66 0.89 -2.39
C LYS A 153 9.37 0.30 -3.76
N SER A 154 9.61 1.09 -4.80
CA SER A 154 9.52 0.63 -6.18
C SER A 154 10.62 -0.40 -6.49
N ALA A 155 10.32 -1.40 -7.32
CA ALA A 155 11.30 -2.37 -7.80
C ALA A 155 12.14 -1.80 -8.93
N PHE A 156 11.76 -0.62 -9.42
CA PHE A 156 12.48 0.13 -10.44
C PHE A 156 13.38 1.21 -9.84
N GLU A 157 13.60 1.17 -8.51
CA GLU A 157 14.66 1.94 -7.86
C GLU A 157 16.01 1.20 -7.95
N GLY A 158 17.06 1.90 -8.38
CA GLY A 158 18.43 1.38 -8.42
C GLY A 158 18.83 0.75 -9.75
N SER A 159 19.88 -0.09 -9.73
CA SER A 159 20.39 -0.76 -10.93
C SER A 159 19.65 -2.05 -11.23
N CYS A 160 19.34 -2.29 -12.49
CA CYS A 160 18.90 -3.59 -12.97
C CYS A 160 20.12 -4.40 -13.44
N THR A 161 20.34 -5.59 -12.88
CA THR A 161 21.40 -6.52 -13.29
C THR A 161 20.81 -7.76 -13.92
#